data_AF-A0A372J0K2-F1
#
_entry.id   AF-A0A372J0K2-F1
#
_cell.length_a   1.000
_cell.length_b   1.000
_cell.length_c   1.000
_cell.angle_alpha   90.00
_cell.angle_beta   90.00
_cell.angle_gamma   90.00
#
_symmetry.space_group_name_H-M   'P 1'
#
loop_
_entity.id
_entity.type
_entity.pdbx_description
1 polymer ?
#
loop_
_entity_poly.entity_id
_entity_poly.type
_entity_poly.pdbx_seq_one_letter_code
_entity_poly.pdbx_strand_id
1 'polypeptide(L)'
;MRRRPDVHGSSAPEWSPARLLAALVASAAVALAVLAGLVLAVIGGLTEEPDERAPARRAASAAPDMTRRDAMAAAPMPTADPHDALPGPVSNQAAGVLELPRATGVGPADVPTGFPRTPEGALAQLAAIDVTAMQSGSMAGVRRVIAEWAAPGGPTSETWSGVDGMASLLSAAGLSGAGSPQLAIVVRPVMGLIKGTVGEDFAVVCVNFEFTVTVEQTSRIAIADCQRMTWAGDRWVIGPGEEPAPAPSVWPGTEAAIAAGYRDLRYV
;
A
#
# COMPACT_ATOMS: atom_id res chain seq x y z
N MET A 1 -41.95 -16.76 -79.29
CA MET A 1 -41.07 -16.09 -80.28
C MET A 1 -40.11 -15.15 -79.56
N ARG A 2 -38.84 -15.09 -79.98
CA ARG A 2 -37.71 -14.33 -79.40
C ARG A 2 -37.93 -12.80 -79.35
N ARG A 3 -37.53 -12.12 -78.26
CA ARG A 3 -36.45 -11.09 -78.18
C ARG A 3 -36.44 -10.37 -76.81
N ARG A 4 -35.23 -10.06 -76.31
CA ARG A 4 -34.86 -9.27 -75.12
C ARG A 4 -35.39 -7.82 -75.15
N PRO A 5 -35.52 -7.18 -73.98
CA PRO A 5 -35.15 -5.78 -73.77
C PRO A 5 -33.85 -5.64 -72.95
N ASP A 6 -33.09 -4.62 -73.28
CA ASP A 6 -31.74 -4.30 -72.87
C ASP A 6 -31.59 -3.74 -71.44
N VAL A 7 -30.42 -3.99 -70.86
CA VAL A 7 -29.85 -3.25 -69.72
C VAL A 7 -29.29 -1.93 -70.25
N HIS A 8 -29.70 -0.79 -69.70
CA HIS A 8 -28.94 0.47 -69.78
C HIS A 8 -28.82 1.08 -68.39
N GLY A 9 -27.57 1.36 -68.00
CA GLY A 9 -27.12 1.65 -66.65
C GLY A 9 -27.46 3.05 -66.15
N SER A 10 -27.46 3.16 -64.82
CA SER A 10 -27.56 4.42 -64.09
C SER A 10 -26.19 5.08 -64.01
N SER A 11 -26.06 6.28 -64.56
CA SER A 11 -24.86 7.14 -64.52
C SER A 11 -24.60 7.67 -63.10
N ALA A 12 -23.35 7.62 -62.64
CA ALA A 12 -22.90 8.27 -61.41
C ALA A 12 -22.79 9.80 -61.60
N PRO A 13 -23.01 10.63 -60.56
CA PRO A 13 -23.01 12.08 -60.69
C PRO A 13 -21.57 12.62 -60.83
N GLU A 14 -21.27 13.22 -61.99
CA GLU A 14 -20.01 13.92 -62.26
C GLU A 14 -19.99 15.29 -61.55
N TRP A 15 -18.93 15.54 -60.79
CA TRP A 15 -18.75 16.81 -60.07
C TRP A 15 -18.29 17.93 -61.00
N SER A 16 -18.95 19.09 -60.91
CA SER A 16 -18.58 20.28 -61.68
C SER A 16 -17.14 20.75 -61.38
N PRO A 17 -16.37 21.23 -62.39
CA PRO A 17 -14.98 21.68 -62.22
C PRO A 17 -14.77 22.74 -61.12
N ALA A 18 -15.77 23.61 -60.91
CA ALA A 18 -15.72 24.65 -59.87
C ALA A 18 -15.74 24.08 -58.43
N ARG A 19 -16.44 22.97 -58.20
CA ARG A 19 -16.48 22.29 -56.88
C ARG A 19 -15.19 21.53 -56.61
N LEU A 20 -14.58 20.95 -57.65
CA LEU A 20 -13.26 20.32 -57.59
C LEU A 20 -12.17 21.34 -57.23
N LEU A 21 -12.18 22.52 -57.86
CA LEU A 21 -11.27 23.62 -57.53
C LEU A 21 -11.45 24.13 -56.09
N ALA A 22 -12.69 24.32 -55.63
CA ALA A 22 -12.96 24.75 -54.25
C ALA A 22 -12.47 23.71 -53.22
N ALA A 23 -12.68 22.42 -53.48
CA ALA A 23 -12.19 21.35 -52.61
C ALA A 23 -10.65 21.26 -52.60
N LEU A 24 -9.99 21.52 -53.73
CA LEU A 24 -8.53 21.57 -53.84
C LEU A 24 -7.93 22.74 -53.05
N VAL A 25 -8.53 23.93 -53.16
CA VAL A 25 -8.06 25.11 -52.41
C VAL A 25 -8.28 24.92 -50.91
N ALA A 26 -9.43 24.39 -50.50
CA ALA A 26 -9.71 24.10 -49.10
C ALA A 26 -8.74 23.04 -48.53
N SER A 27 -8.47 21.97 -49.28
CA SER A 27 -7.54 20.93 -48.84
C SER A 27 -6.09 21.42 -48.78
N ALA A 28 -5.66 22.25 -49.73
CA ALA A 28 -4.34 22.90 -49.69
C ALA A 28 -4.20 23.85 -48.48
N ALA A 29 -5.24 24.62 -48.16
CA ALA A 29 -5.22 25.50 -46.98
C ALA A 29 -5.16 24.71 -45.66
N VAL A 30 -5.91 23.61 -45.56
CA VAL A 30 -5.85 22.71 -44.39
C VAL A 30 -4.47 22.07 -44.27
N ALA A 31 -3.87 21.59 -45.37
CA ALA A 31 -2.53 21.02 -45.36
C ALA A 31 -1.47 22.04 -44.89
N LEU A 32 -1.57 23.29 -45.35
CA LEU A 32 -0.69 24.37 -44.89
C LEU A 32 -0.86 24.70 -43.42
N ALA A 33 -2.10 24.71 -42.90
CA ALA A 33 -2.37 24.95 -41.49
C ALA A 33 -1.81 23.82 -40.60
N VAL A 34 -1.93 22.57 -41.03
CA VAL A 34 -1.35 21.41 -40.33
C VAL A 34 0.18 21.49 -40.34
N LEU A 35 0.79 21.84 -41.47
CA LEU A 35 2.25 22.02 -41.56
C LEU A 35 2.75 23.17 -40.68
N ALA A 36 2.03 24.29 -40.65
CA ALA A 36 2.37 25.42 -39.77
C ALA A 36 2.24 25.03 -38.28
N GLY A 37 1.19 24.28 -37.90
CA GLY A 37 1.03 23.74 -36.56
C GLY A 37 2.13 22.76 -36.18
N LEU A 38 2.54 21.89 -37.12
CA LEU A 38 3.64 20.95 -36.91
C LEU A 38 4.98 21.67 -36.72
N VAL A 39 5.26 22.69 -37.52
CA VAL A 39 6.47 23.52 -37.39
C VAL A 39 6.48 24.26 -36.06
N LEU A 40 5.36 24.84 -35.64
CA LEU A 40 5.24 25.50 -34.34
C LEU A 40 5.42 24.51 -33.17
N ALA A 41 4.91 23.28 -33.29
CA ALA A 41 5.11 22.23 -32.30
C ALA A 41 6.58 21.78 -32.21
N VAL A 42 7.26 21.65 -33.36
CA VAL A 42 8.69 21.32 -33.41
C VAL A 42 9.54 22.45 -32.83
N ILE A 43 9.22 23.72 -33.11
CA ILE A 43 9.93 24.87 -32.53
C ILE A 43 9.68 24.96 -31.03
N GLY A 44 8.45 24.71 -30.56
CA GLY A 44 8.12 24.65 -29.13
C GLY A 44 8.91 23.57 -28.40
N GLY A 45 8.94 22.35 -28.94
CA GLY A 45 9.67 21.22 -28.35
C GLY A 45 11.21 21.35 -28.42
N LEU A 46 11.76 22.18 -29.30
CA LEU A 46 13.20 22.48 -29.38
C LEU A 46 13.61 23.72 -28.57
N THR A 47 12.66 24.52 -28.09
CA THR A 47 12.92 25.72 -27.26
C THR A 47 12.58 25.52 -25.79
N GLU A 48 11.85 24.46 -25.45
CA GLU A 48 11.78 23.96 -24.07
C GLU A 48 13.09 23.23 -23.73
N GLU A 49 14.07 23.96 -23.21
CA GLU A 49 15.11 23.32 -22.42
C GLU A 49 14.42 22.65 -21.21
N PRO A 50 14.54 21.32 -21.02
CA PRO A 50 14.08 20.69 -19.80
C PRO A 50 14.78 21.40 -18.64
N ASP A 51 14.04 21.95 -17.68
CA ASP A 51 14.65 22.53 -16.48
C ASP A 51 15.27 21.38 -15.67
N GLU A 52 16.50 20.97 -16.00
CA GLU A 52 17.28 19.92 -15.33
C GLU A 52 17.44 20.19 -13.83
N ARG A 53 17.24 21.44 -13.41
CA ARG A 53 17.24 21.83 -12.00
C ARG A 53 15.99 21.39 -11.26
N ALA A 54 14.88 21.08 -11.93
CA ALA A 54 13.67 20.56 -11.30
C ALA A 54 13.82 19.11 -10.79
N PRO A 55 14.27 18.12 -11.59
CA PRO A 55 14.56 16.78 -11.09
C PRO A 55 15.72 16.78 -10.09
N ALA A 56 16.76 17.60 -10.30
CA ALA A 56 17.87 17.72 -9.35
C ALA A 56 17.42 18.31 -7.99
N ARG A 57 16.55 19.34 -7.98
CA ARG A 57 15.96 19.89 -6.74
C ARG A 57 15.04 18.89 -6.04
N ARG A 58 14.24 18.12 -6.80
CA ARG A 58 13.38 17.06 -6.25
C ARG A 58 14.19 15.91 -5.65
N ALA A 59 15.27 15.50 -6.30
CA ALA A 59 16.21 14.51 -5.76
C ALA A 59 16.93 15.03 -4.51
N ALA A 60 17.35 16.29 -4.52
CA ALA A 60 18.00 16.93 -3.38
C ALA A 60 17.06 17.17 -2.18
N SER A 61 15.74 17.34 -2.40
CA SER A 61 14.75 17.37 -1.30
C SER A 61 14.35 15.97 -0.82
N ALA A 62 14.35 14.98 -1.73
CA ALA A 62 14.03 13.59 -1.39
C ALA A 62 15.12 12.93 -0.52
N ALA A 63 16.41 13.21 -0.76
CA ALA A 63 17.50 12.60 0.01
C ALA A 63 17.45 12.93 1.52
N PRO A 64 17.31 14.20 1.96
CA PRO A 64 17.13 14.55 3.37
C PRO A 64 15.88 13.93 4.00
N ASP A 65 14.79 13.83 3.25
CA ASP A 65 13.56 13.21 3.74
C ASP A 65 13.72 11.69 3.92
N MET A 66 14.39 11.01 2.98
CA MET A 66 14.72 9.58 3.13
C MET A 66 15.62 9.34 4.34
N THR A 67 16.68 10.15 4.53
CA THR A 67 17.52 10.06 5.73
C THR A 67 16.71 10.27 7.02
N ARG A 68 15.74 11.21 7.01
CA ARG A 68 14.87 11.43 8.17
C ARG A 68 13.93 10.25 8.41
N ARG A 69 13.37 9.67 7.36
CA ARG A 69 12.51 8.47 7.43
C ARG A 69 13.28 7.27 7.98
N ASP A 70 14.53 7.10 7.54
CA ASP A 70 15.42 6.05 8.02
C ASP A 70 15.80 6.23 9.48
N ALA A 71 16.22 7.44 9.87
CA ALA A 71 16.50 7.75 11.27
C ALA A 71 15.26 7.54 12.16
N MET A 72 14.07 7.92 11.67
CA MET A 72 12.81 7.68 12.37
C MET A 72 12.53 6.19 12.50
N ALA A 73 12.62 5.40 11.44
CA ALA A 73 12.37 3.96 11.49
C ALA A 73 13.36 3.24 12.42
N ALA A 74 14.65 3.57 12.33
CA ALA A 74 15.71 2.97 13.12
C ALA A 74 15.74 3.41 14.60
N ALA A 75 15.01 4.46 14.98
CA ALA A 75 14.98 4.94 16.37
C ALA A 75 14.56 3.79 17.32
N PRO A 76 15.34 3.46 18.35
CA PRO A 76 15.10 2.30 19.18
C PRO A 76 13.79 2.43 19.97
N MET A 77 13.16 1.29 20.21
CA MET A 77 11.99 1.14 21.07
C MET A 77 12.42 0.58 22.44
N PRO A 78 11.62 0.77 23.51
CA PRO A 78 11.85 0.08 24.77
C PRO A 78 11.93 -1.43 24.58
N THR A 79 12.83 -2.09 25.29
CA THR A 79 12.93 -3.55 25.33
C THR A 79 11.91 -4.12 26.31
N ALA A 80 11.39 -5.31 26.04
CA ALA A 80 10.52 -6.06 26.94
C ALA A 80 11.11 -7.47 27.20
N ASP A 81 10.81 -8.04 28.36
CA ASP A 81 11.11 -9.45 28.63
C ASP A 81 10.13 -10.33 27.83
N PRO A 82 10.54 -11.49 27.30
CA PRO A 82 9.62 -12.42 26.63
C PRO A 82 8.37 -12.78 27.46
N HIS A 83 8.46 -12.79 28.80
CA HIS A 83 7.30 -13.03 29.68
C HIS A 83 6.29 -11.89 29.67
N ASP A 84 6.69 -10.67 29.32
CA ASP A 84 5.78 -9.53 29.23
C ASP A 84 4.79 -9.71 28.07
N ALA A 85 5.09 -10.57 27.09
CA ALA A 85 4.18 -10.93 26.02
C ALA A 85 3.05 -11.86 26.48
N LEU A 86 3.16 -12.50 27.65
CA LEU A 86 2.13 -13.42 28.16
C LEU A 86 0.98 -12.67 28.85
N PRO A 87 -0.22 -13.26 28.93
CA PRO A 87 -1.34 -12.67 29.66
C PRO A 87 -0.97 -12.19 31.07
N GLY A 88 -1.13 -10.89 31.30
CA GLY A 88 -0.75 -10.23 32.54
C GLY A 88 -1.91 -9.48 33.21
N PRO A 89 -1.69 -8.94 34.43
CA PRO A 89 -2.68 -8.14 35.13
C PRO A 89 -2.98 -6.85 34.37
N VAL A 90 -4.26 -6.51 34.25
CA VAL A 90 -4.72 -5.25 33.64
C VAL A 90 -4.33 -4.08 34.52
N SER A 91 -3.81 -3.02 33.91
CA SER A 91 -3.45 -1.78 34.59
C SER A 91 -4.69 -1.00 35.03
N ASN A 92 -4.60 -0.34 36.18
CA ASN A 92 -5.60 0.65 36.61
C ASN A 92 -5.31 2.06 36.04
N GLN A 93 -4.20 2.24 35.31
CA GLN A 93 -3.90 3.49 34.62
C GLN A 93 -4.70 3.57 33.32
N ALA A 94 -5.28 4.74 33.05
CA ALA A 94 -5.92 4.99 31.76
C ALA A 94 -4.84 5.14 30.68
N ALA A 95 -4.79 4.20 29.74
CA ALA A 95 -4.00 4.37 28.53
C ALA A 95 -4.57 5.55 27.71
N GLY A 96 -3.69 6.25 26.98
CA GLY A 96 -4.17 7.16 25.94
C GLY A 96 -4.94 6.38 24.88
N VAL A 97 -5.78 7.05 24.10
CA VAL A 97 -6.59 6.39 23.05
C VAL A 97 -6.23 6.91 21.66
N LEU A 98 -6.09 6.02 20.68
CA LEU A 98 -5.99 6.32 19.26
C LEU A 98 -7.30 5.97 18.57
N GLU A 99 -7.92 6.96 17.93
CA GLU A 99 -9.12 6.76 17.11
C GLU A 99 -8.67 6.23 15.74
N LEU A 100 -9.07 5.01 15.41
CA LEU A 100 -8.74 4.38 14.15
C LEU A 100 -9.93 4.47 13.19
N PRO A 101 -9.73 4.99 11.97
CA PRO A 101 -10.78 5.03 10.97
C PRO A 101 -11.19 3.61 10.58
N ARG A 102 -12.48 3.41 10.29
CA ARG A 102 -12.97 2.18 9.66
C ARG A 102 -12.55 2.08 8.20
N ALA A 103 -12.36 0.84 7.74
CA ALA A 103 -12.13 0.56 6.33
C ALA A 103 -13.37 0.96 5.51
N THR A 104 -13.14 1.48 4.30
CA THR A 104 -14.20 1.88 3.37
C THR A 104 -14.27 0.96 2.15
N GLY A 105 -13.33 0.03 2.02
CA GLY A 105 -13.32 -0.98 0.96
C GLY A 105 -12.45 -2.19 1.29
N VAL A 106 -12.31 -3.07 0.30
CA VAL A 106 -11.46 -4.25 0.34
C VAL A 106 -10.49 -4.16 -0.83
N GLY A 107 -9.19 -4.27 -0.54
CA GLY A 107 -8.11 -4.20 -1.52
C GLY A 107 -7.61 -5.58 -1.94
N PRO A 108 -6.47 -5.62 -2.66
CA PRO A 108 -5.80 -6.87 -3.03
C PRO A 108 -5.56 -7.80 -1.84
N ALA A 109 -5.54 -9.12 -2.11
CA ALA A 109 -5.41 -10.17 -1.10
C ALA A 109 -6.45 -10.10 0.04
N ASP A 110 -7.63 -9.51 -0.25
CA ASP A 110 -8.76 -9.36 0.68
C ASP A 110 -8.46 -8.51 1.93
N VAL A 111 -7.44 -7.65 1.86
CA VAL A 111 -7.07 -6.76 2.96
C VAL A 111 -8.02 -5.56 3.01
N PRO A 112 -8.69 -5.28 4.15
CA PRO A 112 -9.46 -4.06 4.33
C PRO A 112 -8.65 -2.79 4.04
N THR A 113 -9.23 -1.82 3.35
CA THR A 113 -8.52 -0.61 2.91
C THR A 113 -9.44 0.61 2.76
N GLY A 114 -8.93 1.67 2.12
CA GLY A 114 -9.61 2.94 1.93
C GLY A 114 -9.56 3.82 3.19
N PHE A 115 -8.51 3.66 3.99
CA PHE A 115 -8.23 4.51 5.14
C PHE A 115 -7.71 5.89 4.68
N PRO A 116 -8.04 6.98 5.39
CA PRO A 116 -7.60 8.32 5.03
C PRO A 116 -6.08 8.49 5.09
N ARG A 117 -5.55 9.43 4.32
CA ARG A 117 -4.13 9.86 4.32
C ARG A 117 -3.80 10.63 5.61
N THR A 118 -3.76 9.89 6.71
CA THR A 118 -3.47 10.33 8.07
C THR A 118 -2.63 9.26 8.76
N PRO A 119 -1.87 9.61 9.81
CA PRO A 119 -1.10 8.63 10.57
C PRO A 119 -1.97 7.52 11.21
N GLU A 120 -3.18 7.86 11.64
CA GLU A 120 -4.16 6.90 12.15
C GLU A 120 -4.67 5.98 11.05
N GLY A 121 -4.86 6.50 9.83
CA GLY A 121 -5.17 5.68 8.66
C GLY A 121 -4.02 4.75 8.25
N ALA A 122 -2.77 5.19 8.43
CA ALA A 122 -1.59 4.35 8.23
C ALA A 122 -1.55 3.19 9.24
N LEU A 123 -1.79 3.49 10.52
CA LEU A 123 -1.87 2.49 11.59
C LEU A 123 -3.03 1.50 11.37
N ALA A 124 -4.21 1.99 10.95
CA ALA A 124 -5.34 1.15 10.62
C ALA A 124 -5.07 0.24 9.41
N GLN A 125 -4.36 0.75 8.40
CA GLN A 125 -3.94 -0.06 7.26
C GLN A 125 -2.92 -1.13 7.64
N LEU A 126 -1.94 -0.82 8.49
CA LEU A 126 -0.99 -1.82 9.00
C LEU A 126 -1.73 -2.94 9.75
N ALA A 127 -2.60 -2.57 10.69
CA ALA A 127 -3.40 -3.54 11.42
C ALA A 127 -4.23 -4.45 10.50
N ALA A 128 -4.78 -3.92 9.41
CA ALA A 128 -5.51 -4.70 8.42
C ALA A 128 -4.61 -5.66 7.63
N ILE A 129 -3.42 -5.22 7.23
CA ILE A 129 -2.41 -6.06 6.54
C ILE A 129 -2.03 -7.24 7.45
N ASP A 130 -1.66 -6.95 8.69
CA ASP A 130 -1.20 -7.92 9.69
C ASP A 130 -2.26 -8.96 10.02
N VAL A 131 -3.49 -8.51 10.29
CA VAL A 131 -4.62 -9.41 10.59
C VAL A 131 -4.88 -10.34 9.42
N THR A 132 -5.01 -9.82 8.20
CA THR A 132 -5.28 -10.66 7.02
C THR A 132 -4.12 -11.63 6.73
N ALA A 133 -2.88 -11.18 6.87
CA ALA A 133 -1.70 -12.00 6.64
C ALA A 133 -1.58 -13.13 7.67
N MET A 134 -1.71 -12.83 8.96
CA MET A 134 -1.53 -13.81 10.02
C MET A 134 -2.71 -14.77 10.13
N GLN A 135 -3.95 -14.30 9.95
CA GLN A 135 -5.12 -15.18 10.00
C GLN A 135 -5.20 -16.14 8.81
N SER A 136 -4.35 -15.97 7.79
CA SER A 136 -4.22 -16.96 6.72
C SER A 136 -3.64 -18.29 7.19
N GLY A 137 -2.95 -18.32 8.35
CA GLY A 137 -2.38 -19.52 8.96
C GLY A 137 -1.47 -20.34 8.05
N SER A 138 -0.83 -19.70 7.07
CA SER A 138 -0.08 -20.38 6.02
C SER A 138 0.97 -19.47 5.40
N MET A 139 2.09 -20.07 4.98
CA MET A 139 3.18 -19.36 4.30
C MET A 139 2.73 -18.76 2.97
N ALA A 140 1.81 -19.41 2.25
CA ALA A 140 1.28 -18.89 1.00
C ALA A 140 0.45 -17.62 1.22
N GLY A 141 -0.37 -17.58 2.28
CA GLY A 141 -1.23 -16.43 2.55
C GLY A 141 -0.45 -15.19 3.01
N VAL A 142 0.48 -15.34 3.95
CA VAL A 142 1.35 -14.24 4.42
C VAL A 142 2.20 -13.65 3.28
N ARG A 143 2.76 -14.50 2.41
CA ARG A 143 3.56 -14.07 1.25
C ARG A 143 2.74 -13.35 0.19
N ARG A 144 1.51 -13.81 -0.05
CA ARG A 144 0.57 -13.16 -0.97
C ARG A 144 0.20 -11.76 -0.49
N VAL A 145 -0.05 -11.58 0.81
CA VAL A 145 -0.38 -10.26 1.36
C VAL A 145 0.80 -9.30 1.16
N ILE A 146 2.01 -9.65 1.60
CA ILE A 146 3.14 -8.71 1.49
C ILE A 146 3.49 -8.37 0.03
N ALA A 147 3.34 -9.31 -0.91
CA ALA A 147 3.57 -9.05 -2.33
C ALA A 147 2.66 -7.96 -2.90
N GLU A 148 1.44 -7.79 -2.37
CA GLU A 148 0.45 -6.82 -2.82
C GLU A 148 0.45 -5.49 -2.03
N TRP A 149 1.06 -5.52 -0.84
CA TRP A 149 0.99 -4.45 0.16
C TRP A 149 2.34 -3.83 0.53
N ALA A 150 3.43 -4.27 -0.08
CA ALA A 150 4.72 -3.58 -0.04
C ALA A 150 4.92 -2.70 -1.28
N ALA A 151 5.43 -1.49 -1.07
CA ALA A 151 5.92 -0.62 -2.12
C ALA A 151 7.27 -1.16 -2.68
N PRO A 152 7.65 -0.78 -3.91
CA PRO A 152 8.98 -1.09 -4.44
C PRO A 152 10.09 -0.64 -3.48
N GLY A 153 11.02 -1.56 -3.18
CA GLY A 153 12.11 -1.33 -2.22
C GLY A 153 11.74 -1.57 -0.76
N GLY A 154 10.50 -1.98 -0.46
CA GLY A 154 10.06 -2.45 0.85
C GLY A 154 10.31 -3.94 1.07
N PRO A 155 9.80 -4.50 2.19
CA PRO A 155 9.92 -5.92 2.50
C PRO A 155 9.28 -6.82 1.44
N THR A 156 9.78 -8.04 1.33
CA THR A 156 9.36 -9.02 0.32
C THR A 156 8.78 -10.28 0.97
N SER A 157 8.32 -11.21 0.15
CA SER A 157 7.89 -12.55 0.59
C SER A 157 9.00 -13.39 1.25
N GLU A 158 10.25 -12.90 1.24
CA GLU A 158 11.42 -13.56 1.83
C GLU A 158 12.04 -12.75 2.98
N THR A 159 11.78 -11.44 3.03
CA THR A 159 12.47 -10.54 3.97
C THR A 159 11.54 -9.90 5.01
N TRP A 160 10.23 -9.97 4.81
CA TRP A 160 9.28 -9.41 5.78
C TRP A 160 9.24 -10.22 7.07
N SER A 161 9.40 -9.55 8.21
CA SER A 161 9.34 -10.14 9.54
C SER A 161 8.06 -10.94 9.81
N GLY A 162 6.91 -10.52 9.25
CA GLY A 162 5.66 -11.29 9.33
C GLY A 162 5.73 -12.68 8.69
N VAL A 163 6.53 -12.84 7.62
CA VAL A 163 6.77 -14.16 6.99
C VAL A 163 7.60 -15.06 7.91
N ASP A 164 8.64 -14.51 8.54
CA ASP A 164 9.48 -15.24 9.50
C ASP A 164 8.67 -15.65 10.76
N GLY A 165 7.83 -14.75 11.26
CA GLY A 165 6.90 -15.02 12.36
C GLY A 165 5.94 -16.17 12.05
N MET A 166 5.35 -16.19 10.84
CA MET A 166 4.48 -17.30 10.40
C MET A 166 5.26 -18.63 10.28
N ALA A 167 6.48 -18.61 9.74
CA ALA A 167 7.32 -19.80 9.66
C ALA A 167 7.65 -20.36 11.05
N SER A 168 8.00 -19.47 11.98
CA SER A 168 8.29 -19.81 13.38
C SER A 168 7.06 -20.40 14.08
N LEU A 169 5.88 -19.80 13.90
CA LEU A 169 4.62 -20.30 14.45
C LEU A 169 4.29 -21.71 13.95
N LEU A 170 4.31 -21.91 12.63
CA LEU A 170 3.97 -23.20 12.03
C LEU A 170 4.98 -24.28 12.45
N SER A 171 6.26 -23.93 12.51
CA SER A 171 7.32 -24.84 12.98
C SER A 171 7.10 -25.24 14.45
N ALA A 172 6.79 -24.29 15.33
CA ALA A 172 6.48 -24.55 16.73
C ALA A 172 5.23 -25.42 16.92
N ALA A 173 4.26 -25.28 16.01
CA ALA A 173 3.05 -26.11 15.97
C ALA A 173 3.25 -27.49 15.30
N GLY A 174 4.45 -27.78 14.79
CA GLY A 174 4.72 -29.03 14.03
C GLY A 174 3.98 -29.11 12.70
N LEU A 175 3.61 -27.96 12.12
CA LEU A 175 2.83 -27.85 10.88
C LEU A 175 3.74 -27.55 9.68
N SER A 176 3.31 -28.01 8.51
CA SER A 176 3.93 -27.61 7.24
C SER A 176 3.59 -26.16 6.89
N GLY A 177 4.31 -25.57 5.94
CA GLY A 177 4.03 -24.22 5.44
C GLY A 177 2.64 -24.03 4.82
N ALA A 178 1.92 -25.12 4.50
CA ALA A 178 0.53 -25.05 4.06
C ALA A 178 -0.46 -24.74 5.20
N GLY A 179 -0.02 -24.82 6.45
CA GLY A 179 -0.89 -24.74 7.62
C GLY A 179 -1.62 -26.04 7.90
N SER A 180 -2.78 -25.94 8.54
CA SER A 180 -3.66 -27.07 8.86
C SER A 180 -5.12 -26.58 8.98
N PRO A 181 -6.12 -27.38 8.58
CA PRO A 181 -7.52 -27.07 8.85
C PRO A 181 -7.90 -27.02 10.34
N GLN A 182 -7.08 -27.63 11.20
CA GLN A 182 -7.25 -27.61 12.66
C GLN A 182 -6.59 -26.37 13.30
N LEU A 183 -5.73 -25.67 12.57
CA LEU A 183 -5.13 -24.42 13.03
C LEU A 183 -6.15 -23.28 12.93
N ALA A 184 -6.50 -22.71 14.07
CA ALA A 184 -7.29 -21.49 14.15
C ALA A 184 -6.43 -20.36 14.72
N ILE A 185 -6.38 -19.24 14.01
CA ILE A 185 -5.66 -18.03 14.44
C ILE A 185 -6.66 -16.87 14.54
N VAL A 186 -6.70 -16.25 15.71
CA VAL A 186 -7.44 -15.01 15.95
C VAL A 186 -6.45 -13.92 16.31
N VAL A 187 -6.40 -12.89 15.47
CA VAL A 187 -5.55 -11.72 15.67
C VAL A 187 -6.44 -10.54 15.98
N ARG A 188 -6.21 -9.90 17.13
CA ARG A 188 -6.97 -8.72 17.56
C ARG A 188 -6.02 -7.57 17.79
N PRO A 189 -6.05 -6.52 16.95
CA PRO A 189 -5.39 -5.27 17.27
C PRO A 189 -6.05 -4.69 18.53
N VAL A 190 -5.28 -4.45 19.59
CA VAL A 190 -5.83 -3.91 20.85
C VAL A 190 -5.23 -2.56 21.17
N MET A 191 -3.93 -2.40 20.97
CA MET A 191 -3.23 -1.14 21.19
C MET A 191 -2.35 -0.77 19.99
N GLY A 192 -1.95 0.48 19.89
CA GLY A 192 -1.03 0.94 18.85
C GLY A 192 -0.22 2.16 19.27
N LEU A 193 0.76 2.48 18.44
CA LEU A 193 1.70 3.58 18.62
C LEU A 193 2.00 4.20 17.26
N ILE A 194 2.01 5.52 17.20
CA ILE A 194 2.52 6.27 16.04
C ILE A 194 3.86 6.84 16.47
N LYS A 195 4.95 6.24 16.01
CA LYS A 195 6.32 6.62 16.42
C LYS A 195 6.71 7.99 15.85
N GLY A 196 6.18 8.31 14.68
CA GLY A 196 6.33 9.64 14.08
C GLY A 196 5.92 9.66 12.61
N THR A 197 6.01 10.85 12.02
CA THR A 197 5.69 11.11 10.61
C THR A 197 6.77 11.95 9.93
N VAL A 198 6.92 11.79 8.63
CA VAL A 198 7.75 12.67 7.79
C VAL A 198 6.90 13.17 6.63
N GLY A 199 6.30 14.34 6.82
CA GLY A 199 5.24 14.84 5.95
C GLY A 199 3.94 14.05 6.12
N GLU A 200 3.02 14.21 5.16
CA GLU A 200 1.70 13.54 5.18
C GLU A 200 1.74 12.12 4.58
N ASP A 201 2.82 11.79 3.87
CA ASP A 201 2.95 10.56 3.08
C ASP A 201 3.69 9.43 3.78
N PHE A 202 4.21 9.67 4.98
CA PHE A 202 5.03 8.69 5.66
C PHE A 202 4.79 8.72 7.15
N ALA A 203 4.55 7.54 7.71
CA ALA A 203 4.47 7.32 9.15
C ALA A 203 5.20 6.05 9.53
N VAL A 204 5.86 6.04 10.69
CA VAL A 204 6.26 4.79 11.34
C VAL A 204 5.23 4.51 12.42
N VAL A 205 4.51 3.40 12.25
CA VAL A 205 3.40 3.02 13.11
C VAL A 205 3.61 1.60 13.59
N CYS A 206 3.14 1.32 14.80
CA CYS A 206 3.27 0.02 15.43
C CYS A 206 1.93 -0.43 15.98
N VAL A 207 1.56 -1.68 15.74
CA VAL A 207 0.34 -2.30 16.25
C VAL A 207 0.74 -3.36 17.26
N ASN A 208 0.01 -3.43 18.38
CA ASN A 208 0.15 -4.48 19.38
C ASN A 208 -1.14 -5.30 19.45
N PHE A 209 -0.99 -6.60 19.33
CA PHE A 209 -2.08 -7.53 19.13
C PHE A 209 -2.22 -8.47 20.33
N GLU A 210 -3.46 -8.85 20.63
CA GLU A 210 -3.68 -10.17 21.22
C GLU A 210 -3.69 -11.22 20.10
N PHE A 211 -2.77 -12.17 20.19
CA PHE A 211 -2.62 -13.28 19.26
C PHE A 211 -3.07 -14.57 19.93
N THR A 212 -4.15 -15.16 19.43
CA THR A 212 -4.69 -16.42 19.94
C THR A 212 -4.55 -17.49 18.87
N VAL A 213 -3.87 -18.58 19.23
CA VAL A 213 -3.67 -19.73 18.35
C VAL A 213 -4.28 -20.94 18.99
N THR A 214 -5.02 -21.73 18.22
CA THR A 214 -5.55 -23.02 18.64
C THR A 214 -5.19 -24.08 17.62
N VAL A 215 -4.63 -25.19 18.10
CA VAL A 215 -4.48 -26.43 17.32
C VAL A 215 -5.12 -27.55 18.14
N GLU A 216 -4.34 -28.21 19.00
CA GLU A 216 -4.88 -29.12 20.03
C GLU A 216 -5.18 -28.38 21.34
N GLN A 217 -4.38 -27.34 21.63
CA GLN A 217 -4.53 -26.46 22.78
C GLN A 217 -4.58 -25.01 22.32
N THR A 218 -5.20 -24.16 23.12
CA THR A 218 -5.24 -22.71 22.88
C THR A 218 -4.11 -22.02 23.64
N SER A 219 -3.32 -21.24 22.92
CA SER A 219 -2.29 -20.35 23.46
C SER A 219 -2.64 -18.90 23.14
N ARG A 220 -2.30 -18.01 24.06
CA ARG A 220 -2.46 -16.56 23.91
C ARG A 220 -1.15 -15.88 24.22
N ILE A 221 -0.74 -14.98 23.34
CA ILE A 221 0.47 -14.17 23.47
C ILE A 221 0.23 -12.80 22.84
N ALA A 222 0.99 -11.80 23.25
CA ALA A 222 1.09 -10.56 22.53
C ALA A 222 2.15 -10.65 21.45
N ILE A 223 1.85 -10.06 20.30
CA ILE A 223 2.83 -9.80 19.26
C ILE A 223 2.66 -8.35 18.84
N ALA A 224 3.75 -7.74 18.41
CA ALA A 224 3.70 -6.39 17.89
C ALA A 224 4.49 -6.31 16.58
N ASP A 225 4.00 -5.47 15.67
CA ASP A 225 4.68 -5.15 14.43
C ASP A 225 4.81 -3.63 14.31
N CYS A 226 5.96 -3.18 13.82
CA CYS A 226 6.19 -1.78 13.44
C CYS A 226 6.53 -1.76 11.96
N GLN A 227 5.83 -0.94 11.16
CA GLN A 227 6.16 -0.77 9.75
C GLN A 227 6.32 0.69 9.36
N ARG A 228 7.12 0.88 8.31
CA ARG A 228 7.19 2.12 7.56
C ARG A 228 5.96 2.13 6.67
N MET A 229 4.99 3.00 6.95
CA MET A 229 3.82 3.14 6.09
C MET A 229 4.03 4.34 5.18
N THR A 230 3.88 4.12 3.87
CA THR A 230 3.94 5.19 2.86
C THR A 230 2.61 5.29 2.13
N TRP A 231 2.16 6.51 1.87
CA TRP A 231 1.03 6.75 0.98
C TRP A 231 1.50 6.58 -0.46
N ALA A 232 0.87 5.68 -1.21
CA ALA A 232 1.21 5.39 -2.60
C ALA A 232 -0.06 5.31 -3.44
N GLY A 233 -0.19 6.23 -4.39
CA GLY A 233 -1.42 6.40 -5.16
C GLY A 233 -2.55 6.89 -4.27
N ASP A 234 -3.47 5.98 -3.92
CA ASP A 234 -4.69 6.23 -3.17
C ASP A 234 -4.78 5.44 -1.86
N ARG A 235 -3.71 4.77 -1.44
CA ARG A 235 -3.69 3.93 -0.22
C ARG A 235 -2.37 3.95 0.52
N TRP A 236 -2.41 3.56 1.79
CA TRP A 236 -1.23 3.23 2.59
C TRP A 236 -0.70 1.84 2.21
N VAL A 237 0.63 1.70 2.12
CA VAL A 237 1.35 0.44 1.89
C VAL A 237 2.63 0.43 2.74
N ILE A 238 3.22 -0.76 2.97
CA ILE A 238 4.52 -0.87 3.62
C ILE A 238 5.59 -0.29 2.69
N GLY A 239 6.24 0.78 3.12
CA GLY A 239 7.16 1.58 2.34
C GLY A 239 8.58 1.01 2.23
N PRO A 240 9.42 1.65 1.42
CA PRO A 240 10.79 1.20 1.16
C PRO A 240 11.72 1.37 2.36
N GLY A 241 12.76 0.53 2.39
CA GLY A 241 13.84 0.55 3.38
C GLY A 241 13.79 -0.65 4.33
N GLU A 242 14.74 -0.69 5.27
CA GLU A 242 14.74 -1.67 6.36
C GLU A 242 13.50 -1.49 7.25
N GLU A 243 12.99 -2.60 7.77
CA GLU A 243 11.90 -2.56 8.74
C GLU A 243 12.31 -1.72 9.98
N PRO A 244 11.37 -1.01 10.61
CA PRO A 244 11.63 -0.25 11.84
C PRO A 244 12.25 -1.10 12.95
N ALA A 245 12.90 -0.42 13.90
CA ALA A 245 13.30 -1.05 15.15
C ALA A 245 12.10 -1.79 15.78
N PRO A 246 12.25 -3.07 16.16
CA PRO A 246 11.13 -3.89 16.60
C PRO A 246 10.38 -3.29 17.78
N ALA A 247 9.06 -3.32 17.72
CA ALA A 247 8.22 -2.99 18.86
C ALA A 247 8.32 -4.08 19.94
N PRO A 248 8.28 -3.72 21.23
CA PRO A 248 8.19 -4.71 22.29
C PRO A 248 6.84 -5.43 22.21
N SER A 249 6.87 -6.75 22.09
CA SER A 249 5.66 -7.58 22.21
C SER A 249 5.30 -7.69 23.69
N VAL A 250 4.29 -6.94 24.13
CA VAL A 250 3.86 -6.81 25.53
C VAL A 250 2.36 -6.94 25.64
N TRP A 251 1.86 -7.63 26.66
CA TRP A 251 0.43 -7.92 26.78
C TRP A 251 -0.41 -6.64 26.83
N PRO A 252 -1.38 -6.47 25.91
CA PRO A 252 -2.22 -5.28 25.87
C PRO A 252 -2.92 -4.98 27.20
N GLY A 253 -3.02 -3.70 27.54
CA GLY A 253 -3.69 -3.23 28.76
C GLY A 253 -2.88 -3.39 30.06
N THR A 254 -1.64 -3.87 30.00
CA THR A 254 -0.72 -3.93 31.16
C THR A 254 0.00 -2.60 31.39
N GLU A 255 0.58 -2.42 32.58
CA GLU A 255 1.47 -1.27 32.85
C GLU A 255 2.68 -1.26 31.91
N ALA A 256 3.23 -2.43 31.58
CA ALA A 256 4.34 -2.56 30.63
C ALA A 256 3.97 -2.06 29.23
N ALA A 257 2.76 -2.38 28.75
CA ALA A 257 2.27 -1.87 27.46
C ALA A 257 2.13 -0.35 27.45
N ILE A 258 1.56 0.23 28.51
CA ILE A 258 1.42 1.70 28.63
C ILE A 258 2.80 2.36 28.73
N ALA A 259 3.72 1.80 29.50
CA ALA A 259 5.10 2.29 29.65
C ALA A 259 5.90 2.20 28.33
N ALA A 260 5.61 1.22 27.49
CA ALA A 260 6.16 1.11 26.14
C ALA A 260 5.59 2.16 25.15
N GLY A 261 4.62 2.98 25.59
CA GLY A 261 4.01 4.06 24.81
C GLY A 261 2.77 3.65 24.03
N TYR A 262 2.28 2.42 24.20
CA TYR A 262 1.06 1.98 23.52
C TYR A 262 -0.18 2.71 24.04
N ARG A 263 -1.12 2.92 23.12
CA ARG A 263 -2.42 3.55 23.34
C ARG A 263 -3.53 2.60 22.89
N ASP A 264 -4.65 2.60 23.59
CA ASP A 264 -5.82 1.79 23.24
C ASP A 264 -6.35 2.18 21.86
N LEU A 265 -6.75 1.19 21.05
CA LEU A 265 -7.38 1.42 19.76
C LEU A 265 -8.90 1.56 19.92
N ARG A 266 -9.48 2.61 19.34
CA ARG A 266 -10.92 2.80 19.26
C ARG A 266 -11.34 3.03 17.82
N TYR A 267 -12.20 2.16 17.29
CA TYR A 267 -12.63 2.25 15.90
C TYR A 267 -13.80 3.22 15.72
N VAL A 268 -13.58 4.27 14.92
CA VAL A 268 -14.56 5.31 14.59
C VAL A 268 -15.03 5.20 13.15
#